data_AF-A0A962T1I6-F1
#
_entry.id   AF-A0A962T1I6-F1
#
_cell.length_a   1.000
_cell.length_b   1.000
_cell.length_c   1.000
_cell.angle_alpha   90.00
_cell.angle_beta   90.00
_cell.angle_gamma   90.00
#
_symmetry.space_group_name_H-M   'P 1'
#
loop_
_entity.id
_entity.type
_entity.pdbx_description
1 polymer ?
#
loop_
_entity_poly.entity_id
_entity_poly.type
_entity_poly.pdbx_seq_one_letter_code
_entity_poly.pdbx_strand_id
1 'polypeptide(L)'
;MFGRQTIPMVWEFAEAGTFSKAAGDYVVSLNSVVKNLLRFVPRAEGRISQSDAQSVQMPSGSVISTDPPYYDNIAYADLSDFFYHWLKGGLSPVYPELFGTIATPKSEELVATPYRHGGRDTAEDFFLAGMRNAVKNFVDQSIDDFPAAIYYAFKQSEVSSDGLSSTGWATFLQAVI
;
A
#
# COMPACT_ATOMS: atom_id res chain seq x y z
N MET A 1 15.52 -11.22 -1.90
CA MET A 1 14.67 -10.30 -2.69
C MET A 1 13.84 -9.32 -1.85
N PHE A 2 13.35 -9.68 -0.65
CA PHE A 2 12.42 -8.83 0.13
C PHE A 2 13.01 -8.08 1.34
N GLY A 3 14.33 -8.04 1.50
CA GLY A 3 14.97 -7.49 2.70
C GLY A 3 15.35 -6.00 2.65
N ARG A 4 15.27 -5.34 1.48
CA ARG A 4 15.75 -3.95 1.29
C ARG A 4 14.91 -3.18 0.28
N GLN A 5 14.82 -1.86 0.47
CA GLN A 5 14.14 -0.89 -0.42
C GLN A 5 14.98 -0.56 -1.66
N THR A 6 15.52 -1.57 -2.31
CA THR A 6 16.21 -1.46 -3.59
C THR A 6 15.82 -2.66 -4.45
N ILE A 7 15.79 -2.50 -5.78
CA ILE A 7 15.96 -3.64 -6.69
C ILE A 7 17.47 -3.71 -6.94
N PRO A 8 18.27 -4.34 -6.07
CA PRO A 8 19.64 -4.62 -6.45
C PRO A 8 19.57 -5.48 -7.71
N MET A 9 20.26 -5.07 -8.77
CA MET A 9 20.59 -5.99 -9.86
C MET A 9 21.52 -7.06 -9.28
N VAL A 10 20.93 -8.06 -8.64
CA VAL A 10 21.63 -9.28 -8.27
C VAL A 10 21.54 -10.15 -9.51
N TRP A 11 22.65 -10.38 -10.18
CA TRP A 11 22.77 -11.29 -11.33
C TRP A 11 22.66 -12.77 -10.90
N GLU A 12 22.00 -13.05 -9.77
CA GLU A 12 21.85 -14.37 -9.19
C GLU A 12 20.36 -14.67 -9.13
N PHE A 13 19.90 -15.44 -10.11
CA PHE A 13 18.65 -16.15 -10.00
C PHE A 13 18.77 -17.05 -8.75
N ALA A 14 17.98 -16.79 -7.71
CA ALA A 14 17.87 -17.73 -6.61
C ALA A 14 17.05 -18.93 -7.10
N GLU A 15 17.69 -19.84 -7.85
CA GLU A 15 17.11 -21.15 -8.14
C GLU A 15 17.09 -21.95 -6.84
N ALA A 16 16.00 -21.84 -6.10
CA ALA A 16 15.70 -22.83 -5.08
C ALA A 16 15.53 -24.17 -5.79
N GLY A 17 16.44 -25.12 -5.54
CA GLY A 17 16.36 -26.45 -6.14
C GLY A 17 14.98 -27.05 -5.83
N THR A 18 14.29 -27.57 -6.84
CA THR A 18 12.88 -28.00 -6.78
C THR A 18 12.55 -28.92 -5.59
N PHE A 19 13.55 -29.68 -5.11
CA PHE A 19 13.44 -30.62 -3.99
C PHE A 19 14.48 -30.39 -2.88
N SER A 20 14.98 -29.16 -2.73
CA SER A 20 16.07 -28.80 -1.81
C SER A 20 15.70 -28.80 -0.32
N LYS A 21 14.42 -28.98 0.02
CA LYS A 21 13.85 -28.88 1.39
C LYS A 21 14.09 -27.49 2.03
N ALA A 22 14.18 -26.45 1.21
CA ALA A 22 14.42 -25.06 1.60
C ALA A 22 13.27 -24.14 1.19
N ALA A 23 13.22 -22.95 1.80
CA ALA A 23 12.26 -21.93 1.42
C ALA A 23 12.37 -21.58 -0.07
N GLY A 24 11.24 -21.65 -0.79
CA GLY A 24 11.19 -21.43 -2.23
C GLY A 24 11.15 -22.72 -3.07
N ASP A 25 11.39 -23.90 -2.49
CA ASP A 25 11.21 -25.16 -3.22
C ASP A 25 9.73 -25.57 -3.36
N TYR A 26 9.46 -26.53 -4.26
CA TYR A 26 8.11 -27.00 -4.55
C TYR A 26 7.42 -27.64 -3.33
N VAL A 27 8.12 -28.49 -2.59
CA VAL A 27 7.58 -29.25 -1.46
C VAL A 27 7.24 -28.32 -0.28
N VAL A 28 8.14 -27.40 0.08
CA VAL A 28 7.95 -26.43 1.15
C VAL A 28 6.83 -25.44 0.80
N SER A 29 6.81 -24.95 -0.44
CA SER A 29 5.77 -24.03 -0.90
C SER A 29 4.40 -24.73 -0.94
N LEU A 30 4.32 -25.95 -1.51
CA LEU A 30 3.09 -26.72 -1.56
C LEU A 30 2.58 -27.07 -0.17
N ASN A 31 3.45 -27.52 0.74
CA ASN A 31 3.06 -27.82 2.12
C ASN A 31 2.53 -26.58 2.84
N SER A 32 3.11 -25.39 2.57
CA SER A 32 2.61 -24.14 3.13
C SER A 32 1.21 -23.81 2.61
N VAL A 33 0.97 -23.97 1.31
CA VAL A 33 -0.36 -23.81 0.70
C VAL A 33 -1.36 -24.81 1.28
N VAL A 34 -1.02 -26.10 1.33
CA VAL A 34 -1.87 -27.16 1.88
C VAL A 34 -2.19 -26.88 3.35
N LYS A 35 -1.21 -26.48 4.16
CA LYS A 35 -1.42 -26.11 5.57
C LYS A 35 -2.39 -24.95 5.71
N ASN A 36 -2.31 -23.94 4.84
CA ASN A 36 -3.26 -22.82 4.84
C ASN A 36 -4.67 -23.29 4.45
N LEU A 37 -4.80 -24.12 3.40
CA LEU A 37 -6.09 -24.66 2.96
C LEU A 37 -6.76 -25.54 4.03
N LEU A 38 -5.99 -26.39 4.71
CA LEU A 38 -6.50 -27.24 5.80
C LEU A 38 -6.93 -26.43 7.03
N ARG A 39 -6.41 -25.20 7.18
CA ARG A 39 -6.78 -24.26 8.24
C ARG A 39 -7.77 -23.19 7.77
N PHE A 40 -8.11 -23.20 6.49
CA PHE A 40 -9.03 -22.23 5.91
C PHE A 40 -10.44 -22.61 6.33
N VAL A 41 -10.98 -21.87 7.30
CA VAL A 41 -12.35 -22.04 7.78
C VAL A 41 -13.13 -20.79 7.37
N PRO A 42 -13.69 -20.73 6.15
CA PRO A 42 -14.48 -19.59 5.72
C PRO A 42 -15.71 -19.50 6.63
N ARG A 43 -15.85 -18.35 7.30
CA ARG A 43 -16.93 -18.11 8.28
C ARG A 43 -17.96 -17.07 7.79
N ALA A 44 -17.59 -16.29 6.78
CA ALA A 44 -18.41 -15.24 6.19
C ALA A 44 -18.01 -15.00 4.74
N GLU A 45 -18.93 -14.43 3.97
CA GLU A 45 -18.64 -13.89 2.64
C GLU A 45 -17.83 -12.60 2.77
N GLY A 46 -16.86 -12.42 1.87
CA GLY A 46 -16.06 -11.20 1.77
C GLY A 46 -16.24 -10.56 0.41
N ARG A 47 -16.22 -9.23 0.35
CA ARG A 47 -16.24 -8.47 -0.90
C ARG A 47 -14.94 -7.70 -1.04
N ILE A 48 -14.36 -7.74 -2.23
CA ILE A 48 -13.17 -6.97 -2.59
C ILE A 48 -13.54 -6.07 -3.76
N SER A 49 -13.17 -4.80 -3.67
CA SER A 49 -13.33 -3.83 -4.74
C SER A 49 -12.13 -2.89 -4.75
N GLN A 50 -11.64 -2.55 -5.94
CA GLN A 50 -10.65 -1.50 -6.11
C GLN A 50 -11.38 -0.16 -6.18
N SER A 51 -10.98 0.79 -5.34
CA SER A 51 -11.60 2.11 -5.23
C SER A 51 -10.62 3.11 -4.62
N ASP A 52 -10.80 4.39 -4.91
CA ASP A 52 -10.09 5.46 -4.21
C ASP A 52 -10.69 5.64 -2.81
N ALA A 53 -9.83 5.56 -1.79
CA ALA A 53 -10.20 5.76 -0.39
C ALA A 53 -10.89 7.11 -0.12
N GLN A 54 -10.57 8.14 -0.91
CA GLN A 54 -11.14 9.48 -0.77
C GLN A 54 -12.59 9.58 -1.24
N SER A 55 -13.10 8.61 -2.02
CA SER A 55 -14.44 8.65 -2.61
C SER A 55 -15.24 7.36 -2.49
N VAL A 56 -14.64 6.28 -1.97
CA VAL A 56 -15.30 4.98 -1.84
C VAL A 56 -16.59 5.08 -1.02
N GLN A 57 -17.62 4.40 -1.50
CA GLN A 57 -18.90 4.25 -0.80
C GLN A 57 -18.92 2.93 -0.05
N MET A 58 -19.05 2.99 1.28
CA MET A 58 -19.02 1.83 2.15
C MET A 58 -20.44 1.31 2.42
N PRO A 59 -20.60 0.00 2.64
CA PRO A 59 -21.86 -0.55 3.15
C PRO A 59 -22.27 0.11 4.47
N SER A 60 -23.56 0.35 4.67
CA SER A 60 -24.09 0.86 5.94
C SER A 60 -23.71 -0.06 7.11
N GLY A 61 -23.31 0.54 8.24
CA GLY A 61 -22.89 -0.20 9.44
C GLY A 61 -21.45 -0.71 9.38
N SER A 62 -20.61 -0.16 8.49
CA SER A 62 -19.21 -0.54 8.37
C SER A 62 -18.37 -0.05 9.56
N VAL A 63 -17.47 -0.90 10.04
CA VAL A 63 -16.41 -0.58 11.00
C VAL A 63 -15.08 -0.52 10.25
N ILE A 64 -14.27 0.47 10.56
CA ILE A 64 -12.99 0.71 9.87
C ILE A 64 -11.86 -0.03 10.57
N SER A 65 -11.07 -0.77 9.80
CA SER A 65 -9.80 -1.36 10.21
C SER A 65 -8.82 -1.23 9.05
N THR A 66 -7.89 -0.27 9.12
CA THR A 66 -7.06 0.11 7.97
C THR A 66 -5.61 0.47 8.35
N ASP A 67 -4.70 0.32 7.38
CA ASP A 67 -3.28 0.68 7.44
C ASP A 67 -3.00 1.63 6.26
N PRO A 68 -3.20 2.95 6.43
CA PRO A 68 -3.09 3.93 5.36
C PRO A 68 -1.65 4.09 4.85
N PRO A 69 -1.45 4.68 3.66
CA PRO A 69 -0.13 4.90 3.11
C PRO A 69 0.76 5.76 4.03
N TYR A 70 2.04 5.44 4.07
CA TYR A 70 3.05 6.16 4.85
C TYR A 70 3.53 7.44 4.14
N TYR A 71 3.90 8.46 4.92
CA TYR A 71 4.47 9.70 4.38
C TYR A 71 5.68 9.43 3.47
N ASP A 72 6.65 8.67 3.99
CA ASP A 72 7.87 8.24 3.29
C ASP A 72 7.69 6.90 2.54
N ASN A 73 6.49 6.60 2.07
CA ASN A 73 6.28 5.34 1.35
C ASN A 73 7.09 5.30 0.05
N ILE A 74 7.45 4.09 -0.37
CA ILE A 74 8.10 3.89 -1.68
C ILE A 74 7.12 4.37 -2.75
N ALA A 75 7.63 5.12 -3.73
CA ALA A 75 6.83 5.56 -4.88
C ALA A 75 6.58 4.37 -5.82
N TYR A 76 5.57 3.57 -5.48
CA TYR A 76 5.23 2.33 -6.18
C TYR A 76 4.77 2.58 -7.60
N ALA A 77 4.15 3.72 -7.89
CA ALA A 77 3.78 4.05 -9.26
C ALA A 77 5.03 4.16 -10.17
N ASP A 78 6.12 4.77 -9.70
CA ASP A 78 7.38 4.82 -10.46
C ASP A 78 8.03 3.44 -10.59
N LEU A 79 8.04 2.67 -9.49
CA LEU A 79 8.60 1.32 -9.51
C LEU A 79 7.83 0.41 -10.48
N SER A 80 6.52 0.61 -10.57
CA SER A 80 5.63 -0.18 -11.43
C SER A 80 5.86 0.10 -12.91
N ASP A 81 6.38 1.25 -13.32
CA ASP A 81 6.69 1.54 -14.73
C ASP A 81 7.68 0.55 -15.33
N PHE A 82 8.61 0.04 -14.51
CA PHE A 82 9.55 -0.99 -14.91
C PHE A 82 8.80 -2.22 -15.43
N PHE A 83 7.81 -2.72 -14.69
CA PHE A 83 7.02 -3.89 -15.07
C PHE A 83 5.92 -3.57 -16.09
N TYR A 84 5.35 -2.36 -16.02
CA TYR A 84 4.23 -1.92 -16.84
C TYR A 84 4.50 -2.12 -18.33
N HIS A 85 5.70 -1.77 -18.80
CA HIS A 85 6.09 -1.92 -20.19
C HIS A 85 6.10 -3.38 -20.66
N TRP A 86 6.60 -4.30 -19.83
CA TRP A 86 6.61 -5.73 -20.14
C TRP A 86 5.20 -6.33 -20.12
N LEU A 87 4.42 -5.97 -19.11
CA LEU A 87 3.06 -6.47 -18.94
C LEU A 87 2.12 -5.95 -20.04
N LYS A 88 2.27 -4.68 -20.44
CA LYS A 88 1.43 -4.04 -21.47
C LYS A 88 1.40 -4.82 -22.78
N GLY A 89 2.52 -5.36 -23.23
CA GLY A 89 2.58 -6.11 -24.49
C GLY A 89 1.67 -7.35 -24.51
N GLY A 90 1.59 -8.08 -23.39
CA GLY A 90 0.78 -9.30 -23.29
C GLY A 90 -0.62 -9.09 -22.76
N LEU A 91 -0.82 -8.09 -21.90
CA LEU A 91 -2.05 -7.92 -21.13
C LEU A 91 -2.95 -6.79 -21.61
N SER A 92 -2.46 -5.89 -22.48
CA SER A 92 -3.29 -4.79 -23.01
C SER A 92 -4.58 -5.25 -23.71
N PRO A 93 -4.60 -6.34 -24.50
CA PRO A 93 -5.86 -6.83 -25.08
C PRO A 93 -6.87 -7.34 -24.06
N VAL A 94 -6.40 -7.78 -22.88
CA VAL A 94 -7.24 -8.34 -21.81
C VAL A 94 -7.69 -7.24 -20.83
N TYR A 95 -6.81 -6.28 -20.53
CA TYR A 95 -7.04 -5.17 -19.60
C TYR A 95 -6.73 -3.82 -20.26
N PRO A 96 -7.49 -3.41 -21.28
CA PRO A 96 -7.19 -2.21 -22.05
C PRO A 96 -7.24 -0.93 -21.21
N GLU A 97 -8.10 -0.89 -20.19
CA GLU A 97 -8.22 0.27 -19.28
C GLU A 97 -6.98 0.43 -18.40
N LEU A 98 -6.40 -0.68 -17.92
CA LEU A 98 -5.19 -0.66 -17.09
C LEU A 98 -3.93 -0.33 -17.89
N PHE A 99 -3.89 -0.70 -19.19
CA PHE A 99 -2.71 -0.55 -20.04
C PHE A 99 -2.84 0.53 -21.14
N GLY A 100 -3.89 1.37 -21.05
CA GLY A 100 -4.20 2.40 -22.03
C GLY A 100 -3.23 3.59 -22.01
N THR A 101 -2.62 3.88 -20.86
CA THR A 101 -1.70 5.01 -20.68
C THR A 101 -0.27 4.66 -21.11
N ILE A 102 0.57 5.68 -21.29
CA ILE A 102 2.00 5.50 -21.62
C ILE A 102 2.76 4.88 -20.43
N ALA A 103 2.39 5.25 -19.22
CA ALA A 103 3.00 4.83 -17.96
C ALA A 103 1.91 4.66 -16.89
N THR A 104 2.21 4.07 -15.74
CA THR A 104 1.24 3.94 -14.64
C THR A 104 0.70 5.31 -14.20
N PRO A 105 -0.51 5.42 -13.62
CA PRO A 105 -0.98 6.67 -13.02
C PRO A 105 -0.16 7.05 -11.78
N LYS A 106 0.28 8.31 -11.67
CA LYS A 106 1.10 8.81 -10.53
C LYS A 106 0.34 9.81 -9.66
N SER A 107 -0.58 10.55 -10.25
CA SER A 107 -1.32 11.64 -9.60
C SER A 107 -2.25 11.18 -8.49
N GLU A 108 -2.73 9.94 -8.59
CA GLU A 108 -3.63 9.33 -7.61
C GLU A 108 -2.88 8.65 -6.45
N GLU A 109 -1.56 8.48 -6.56
CA GLU A 109 -0.76 7.85 -5.52
C GLU A 109 -0.48 8.85 -4.39
N LEU A 110 -1.04 8.57 -3.21
CA LEU A 110 -0.89 9.42 -2.03
C LEU A 110 0.48 9.23 -1.36
N VAL A 111 1.51 9.86 -1.93
CA VAL A 111 2.90 9.87 -1.45
C VAL A 111 3.50 11.28 -1.44
N ALA A 112 4.32 11.57 -0.41
CA ALA A 112 4.99 12.85 -0.26
C ALA A 112 6.35 12.89 -0.99
N THR A 113 6.32 12.81 -2.32
CA THR A 113 7.53 12.89 -3.16
C THR A 113 7.80 14.31 -3.66
N PRO A 114 8.87 15.01 -3.18
CA PRO A 114 9.09 16.43 -3.49
C PRO A 114 9.19 16.75 -4.98
N TYR A 115 9.81 15.85 -5.75
CA TYR A 115 9.99 16.06 -7.19
C TYR A 115 8.68 15.97 -7.99
N ARG A 116 7.64 15.29 -7.47
CA ARG A 116 6.31 15.23 -8.11
C ARG A 116 5.48 16.48 -7.84
N HIS A 117 5.67 17.10 -6.68
CA HIS A 117 4.81 18.16 -6.18
C HIS A 117 5.47 19.55 -6.20
N GLY A 118 6.70 19.67 -6.71
CA GLY A 118 7.39 20.95 -6.87
C GLY A 118 8.11 21.47 -5.62
N GLY A 119 8.29 20.62 -4.61
CA GLY A 119 8.91 20.98 -3.34
C GLY A 119 8.53 20.04 -2.21
N ARG A 120 9.23 20.16 -1.08
CA ARG A 120 8.91 19.39 0.13
C ARG A 120 7.56 19.81 0.72
N ASP A 121 7.37 21.11 0.88
CA ASP A 121 6.17 21.67 1.53
C ASP A 121 4.90 21.34 0.74
N THR A 122 4.93 21.48 -0.58
CA THR A 122 3.80 21.14 -1.45
C THR A 122 3.52 19.63 -1.50
N ALA A 123 4.55 18.78 -1.36
CA ALA A 123 4.36 17.34 -1.24
C ALA A 123 3.71 16.96 0.10
N GLU A 124 4.08 17.65 1.17
CA GLU A 124 3.48 17.49 2.50
C GLU A 124 2.01 17.92 2.48
N ASP A 125 1.70 19.08 1.91
CA ASP A 125 0.32 19.58 1.75
C ASP A 125 -0.56 18.60 0.95
N PHE A 126 -0.04 18.06 -0.15
CA PHE A 126 -0.75 17.08 -0.97
C PHE A 126 -1.08 15.81 -0.17
N PHE A 127 -0.08 15.27 0.55
CA PHE A 127 -0.26 14.08 1.38
C PHE A 127 -1.28 14.33 2.51
N LEU A 128 -1.14 15.44 3.21
CA LEU A 128 -2.05 15.85 4.29
C LEU A 128 -3.49 16.00 3.81
N ALA A 129 -3.69 16.70 2.69
CA ALA A 129 -5.02 16.92 2.13
C ALA A 129 -5.68 15.61 1.71
N GLY A 130 -4.95 14.74 1.00
CA GLY A 130 -5.49 13.44 0.58
C GLY A 130 -5.77 12.51 1.75
N MET A 131 -4.91 12.48 2.77
CA MET A 131 -5.13 11.73 4.01
C MET A 131 -6.36 12.24 4.76
N ARG A 132 -6.50 13.55 4.91
CA ARG A 132 -7.67 14.17 5.55
C ARG A 132 -8.96 13.83 4.82
N ASN A 133 -8.95 13.87 3.48
CA ASN A 133 -10.11 13.50 2.68
C ASN A 133 -10.48 12.02 2.83
N ALA A 134 -9.51 11.13 2.82
CA ALA A 134 -9.74 9.69 3.01
C ALA A 134 -10.30 9.40 4.41
N VAL A 135 -9.69 9.95 5.46
CA VAL A 135 -10.16 9.77 6.84
C VAL A 135 -11.54 10.38 7.02
N LYS A 136 -11.79 11.58 6.49
CA LYS A 136 -13.12 12.19 6.51
C LYS A 136 -14.16 11.29 5.85
N ASN A 137 -13.87 10.75 4.67
CA ASN A 137 -14.76 9.85 3.96
C ASN A 137 -15.09 8.58 4.77
N PHE A 138 -14.12 8.06 5.52
CA PHE A 138 -14.32 6.93 6.41
C PHE A 138 -15.18 7.29 7.63
N VAL A 139 -14.89 8.41 8.28
CA VAL A 139 -15.62 8.88 9.46
C VAL A 139 -17.08 9.17 9.13
N ASP A 140 -17.36 9.84 8.00
CA ASP A 140 -18.72 10.20 7.57
C ASP A 140 -19.61 8.96 7.28
N GLN A 141 -19.01 7.78 7.11
CA GLN A 141 -19.70 6.54 6.72
C GLN A 141 -19.54 5.39 7.72
N SER A 142 -18.71 5.55 8.76
CA SER A 142 -18.50 4.53 9.80
C SER A 142 -19.63 4.54 10.83
N ILE A 143 -19.87 3.40 11.46
CA ILE A 143 -20.82 3.30 12.58
C ILE A 143 -20.23 3.89 13.87
N ASP A 144 -21.05 4.66 14.61
CA ASP A 144 -20.63 5.32 15.86
C ASP A 144 -20.51 4.37 17.07
N ASP A 145 -21.13 3.18 16.99
CA ASP A 145 -21.20 2.20 18.08
C ASP A 145 -19.86 1.49 18.35
N PHE A 146 -18.93 1.52 17.38
CA PHE A 146 -17.67 0.77 17.45
C PHE A 146 -16.48 1.66 17.06
N PRO A 147 -15.32 1.48 17.71
CA PRO A 147 -14.14 2.26 17.37
C PRO A 147 -13.59 1.88 15.99
N ALA A 148 -13.11 2.88 15.26
CA ALA A 148 -12.23 2.66 14.11
C ALA A 148 -10.82 2.29 14.56
N ALA A 149 -10.20 1.35 13.86
CA ALA A 149 -8.79 0.99 14.04
C ALA A 149 -7.96 1.49 12.86
N ILE A 150 -6.96 2.34 13.16
CA ILE A 150 -5.98 2.81 12.18
C ILE A 150 -4.58 2.42 12.66
N TYR A 151 -3.86 1.67 11.84
CA TYR A 151 -2.50 1.24 12.12
C TYR A 151 -1.52 2.15 11.37
N TYR A 152 -0.57 2.75 12.06
CA TYR A 152 0.44 3.59 11.42
C TYR A 152 1.81 3.33 12.05
N ALA A 153 2.70 2.68 11.30
CA ALA A 153 4.10 2.51 11.68
C ALA A 153 4.92 3.80 11.41
N PHE A 154 5.69 4.22 12.40
CA PHE A 154 6.56 5.39 12.30
C PHE A 154 8.03 5.01 12.49
N LYS A 155 8.93 5.62 11.70
CA LYS A 155 10.37 5.36 11.76
C LYS A 155 11.04 6.30 12.76
N GLN A 156 11.56 5.73 13.85
CA GLN A 156 12.10 6.44 15.02
C GLN A 156 13.27 7.41 14.76
N SER A 157 13.83 7.46 13.55
CA SER A 157 14.93 8.36 13.17
C SER A 157 14.53 9.83 12.98
N GLU A 158 13.24 10.15 13.04
CA GLU A 158 12.68 11.51 12.91
C GLU A 158 12.39 12.20 14.26
N VAL A 159 12.92 11.67 15.37
CA VAL A 159 12.84 12.35 16.67
C VAL A 159 13.84 13.51 16.68
N SER A 160 13.32 14.74 16.65
CA SER A 160 14.11 15.94 16.91
C SER A 160 14.64 15.94 18.36
N SER A 161 15.76 16.61 18.60
CA SER A 161 16.49 16.63 19.88
C SER A 161 15.66 17.07 21.11
N ASP A 162 14.46 17.63 20.89
CA ASP A 162 13.62 18.23 21.93
C ASP A 162 12.45 17.33 22.36
N GLY A 163 12.40 16.06 21.91
CA GLY A 163 11.54 15.03 22.49
C GLY A 163 10.03 15.19 22.25
N LEU A 164 9.61 16.19 21.47
CA LEU A 164 8.21 16.43 21.13
C LEU A 164 8.05 16.67 19.62
N SER A 165 7.13 15.90 19.03
CA SER A 165 6.74 15.85 17.63
C SER A 165 7.75 15.18 16.70
N SER A 166 7.38 13.96 16.30
CA SER A 166 7.88 13.40 15.07
C SER A 166 7.01 13.96 13.94
N THR A 167 7.60 14.64 12.96
CA THR A 167 6.86 15.36 11.91
C THR A 167 5.79 14.47 11.27
N GLY A 168 6.13 13.27 10.80
CA GLY A 168 5.15 12.40 10.15
C GLY A 168 3.95 11.99 11.02
N TRP A 169 4.14 11.66 12.30
CA TRP A 169 3.04 11.31 13.21
C TRP A 169 2.17 12.50 13.61
N ALA A 170 2.79 13.66 13.89
CA ALA A 170 2.05 14.87 14.24
C ALA A 170 1.22 15.36 13.04
N THR A 171 1.83 15.34 11.85
CA THR A 171 1.21 15.60 10.55
C THR A 171 0.04 14.63 10.30
N PHE A 172 0.21 13.33 10.54
CA PHE A 172 -0.87 12.36 10.45
C PHE A 172 -2.01 12.62 11.45
N LEU A 173 -1.71 12.86 12.73
CA LEU A 173 -2.72 13.18 13.73
C LEU A 173 -3.52 14.45 13.39
N GLN A 174 -2.87 15.47 12.82
CA GLN A 174 -3.55 16.67 12.33
C GLN A 174 -4.46 16.40 11.12
N ALA A 175 -4.17 15.39 10.31
CA ALA A 175 -5.04 14.98 9.22
C ALA A 175 -6.27 14.19 9.72
N VAL A 176 -6.13 13.45 10.83
CA VAL A 176 -7.20 12.64 11.42
C VAL A 176 -8.16 13.46 12.29
N ILE A 177 -7.67 14.52 12.94
CA ILE A 177 -8.44 15.41 13.84
C ILE A 177 -9.00 16.63 13.06
#